data_AF-A0A2V7LLM4-F1
#
_entry.id   AF-A0A2V7LLM4-F1
#
_cell.length_a   1.000
_cell.length_b   1.000
_cell.length_c   1.000
_cell.angle_alpha   90.00
_cell.angle_beta   90.00
_cell.angle_gamma   90.00
#
_symmetry.space_group_name_H-M   'P 1'
#
loop_
_entity.id
_entity.type
_entity.pdbx_description
1 polymer ?
#
loop_
_entity_poly.entity_id
_entity_poly.type
_entity_poly.pdbx_seq_one_letter_code
_entity_poly.pdbx_strand_id
1 'polypeptide(L)'
;MWALLLLLTQAGRPGPGLETLPRATVLVDSGVHQLVIQLPPVDVPAAGSGGEAMVGFPLCEVLVPVDASLHSARVEVVDGSGRRLPHEMLHHFNLSDPEHRELFLPIGLHLLAASRETPAITVPRLLFGLPLARGQRLIAGAMLANTSDVAYRRVHVRLVLHYVPGGLPWPLYRTYPWAIDVQYPLGRPGTGSKAFDLPPGHTERSWEGSPAIPGTILGLGGHMHDYGVALELKDVATGRVLWRGAPVTDAAGRVLAFPLARFYSWRRLGVHVVPAHRYRLTAVYENRTGRYIRDGGMGAVAGLFVPDRGAAWPAVDTSDTLYQRDLAATIRSGSAEMMADMRMEHHADP
;
A
#
# COMPACT_ATOMS: atom_id res chain seq x y z
N MET A 1 34.71 -20.78 -43.13
CA MET A 1 33.35 -20.24 -43.38
C MET A 1 32.48 -20.72 -42.22
N TRP A 2 32.47 -20.01 -41.08
CA TRP A 2 31.55 -18.92 -40.75
C TRP A 2 30.08 -19.29 -41.00
N ALA A 3 29.38 -19.69 -39.93
CA ALA A 3 27.94 -19.58 -39.82
C ALA A 3 27.63 -19.05 -38.41
N LEU A 4 27.43 -17.73 -38.35
CA LEU A 4 26.98 -17.00 -37.17
C LEU A 4 25.49 -17.34 -36.99
N LEU A 5 25.13 -18.09 -35.95
CA LEU A 5 23.72 -18.17 -35.53
C LEU A 5 23.46 -17.02 -34.56
N LEU A 6 22.74 -16.01 -35.05
CA LEU A 6 22.15 -14.96 -34.24
C LEU A 6 21.10 -15.58 -33.31
N LEU A 7 21.48 -15.79 -32.04
CA LEU A 7 20.53 -15.92 -30.94
C LEU A 7 19.86 -14.55 -30.75
N LEU A 8 18.73 -14.36 -31.41
CA LEU A 8 17.76 -13.33 -31.05
C LEU A 8 17.26 -13.66 -29.65
N THR A 9 17.88 -13.05 -28.64
CA THR A 9 17.29 -12.91 -27.32
C THR A 9 15.94 -12.22 -27.51
N GLN A 10 14.85 -12.95 -27.28
CA GLN A 10 13.54 -12.35 -27.06
C GLN A 10 13.64 -11.55 -25.75
N ALA A 11 14.16 -10.33 -25.84
CA ALA A 11 13.88 -9.31 -24.86
C ALA A 11 12.36 -9.16 -24.86
N GLY A 12 11.73 -9.62 -23.78
CA GLY A 12 10.29 -9.44 -23.59
C GLY A 12 9.95 -7.98 -23.87
N ARG A 13 8.96 -7.74 -24.74
CA ARG A 13 8.50 -6.37 -25.03
C ARG A 13 8.30 -5.64 -23.70
N PRO A 14 8.84 -4.42 -23.53
CA PRO A 14 8.54 -3.64 -22.33
C PRO A 14 7.02 -3.53 -22.23
N GLY A 15 6.47 -3.88 -21.06
CA GLY A 15 5.05 -3.73 -20.78
C GLY A 15 4.62 -2.27 -20.97
N PRO A 16 3.31 -2.00 -21.05
CA PRO A 16 2.81 -0.63 -21.13
C PRO A 16 3.45 0.25 -20.04
N GLY A 17 4.10 1.34 -20.46
CA GLY A 17 4.71 2.29 -19.55
C GLY A 17 3.68 3.15 -18.83
N LEU A 18 4.09 3.90 -17.81
CA LEU A 18 3.20 4.81 -17.05
C LEU A 18 2.38 5.76 -17.95
N GLU A 19 2.93 6.13 -19.09
CA GLU A 19 2.32 7.08 -20.04
C GLU A 19 1.09 6.52 -20.76
N THR A 20 0.88 5.21 -20.71
CA THR A 20 -0.31 4.59 -21.30
C THR A 20 -1.49 4.52 -20.34
N LEU A 21 -1.30 4.88 -19.06
CA LEU A 21 -2.37 4.86 -18.08
C LEU A 21 -3.38 5.99 -18.35
N PRO A 22 -4.69 5.74 -18.22
CA PRO A 22 -5.67 6.82 -18.23
C PRO A 22 -5.41 7.78 -17.05
N ARG A 23 -5.85 9.03 -17.19
CA ARG A 23 -5.71 10.02 -16.11
C ARG A 23 -6.89 9.97 -15.15
N ALA A 24 -6.60 10.04 -13.86
CA ALA A 24 -7.58 10.35 -12.84
C ALA A 24 -8.00 11.82 -12.95
N THR A 25 -9.23 12.12 -12.51
CA THR A 25 -9.66 13.51 -12.32
C THR A 25 -9.12 14.03 -11.00
N VAL A 26 -8.45 15.19 -11.00
CA VAL A 26 -7.98 15.83 -9.76
C VAL A 26 -8.68 17.16 -9.56
N LEU A 27 -9.41 17.30 -8.45
CA LEU A 27 -10.13 18.50 -8.08
C LEU A 27 -9.41 19.19 -6.93
N VAL A 28 -9.29 20.51 -6.98
CA VAL A 28 -8.68 21.32 -5.92
C VAL A 28 -9.69 22.34 -5.42
N ASP A 29 -9.94 22.31 -4.11
CA ASP A 29 -10.64 23.37 -3.41
C ASP A 29 -9.63 24.12 -2.55
N SER A 30 -9.21 25.29 -3.03
CA SER A 30 -8.24 26.14 -2.33
C SER A 30 -8.85 26.85 -1.12
N GLY A 31 -10.18 26.97 -1.02
CA GLY A 31 -10.85 27.64 0.09
C GLY A 31 -10.83 26.81 1.37
N VAL A 32 -10.89 25.48 1.24
CA VAL A 32 -10.79 24.53 2.37
C VAL A 32 -9.52 23.67 2.35
N HIS A 33 -8.56 24.01 1.47
CA HIS A 33 -7.29 23.31 1.24
C HIS A 33 -7.49 21.79 1.13
N GLN A 34 -8.35 21.41 0.17
CA GLN A 34 -8.68 20.03 -0.13
C GLN A 34 -8.28 19.67 -1.56
N LEU A 35 -7.71 18.49 -1.74
CA LEU A 35 -7.42 17.89 -3.02
C LEU A 35 -8.16 16.56 -3.12
N VAL A 36 -8.88 16.32 -4.21
CA VAL A 36 -9.64 15.09 -4.44
C VAL A 36 -9.12 14.41 -5.70
N ILE A 37 -8.60 13.20 -5.55
CA ILE A 37 -8.28 12.32 -6.68
C ILE A 37 -9.50 11.43 -6.91
N GLN A 38 -10.09 11.47 -8.10
CA GLN A 38 -11.26 10.68 -8.47
C GLN A 38 -10.90 9.74 -9.63
N LEU A 39 -11.07 8.44 -9.42
CA LEU A 39 -10.90 7.44 -10.46
C LEU A 39 -12.08 7.46 -11.46
N PRO A 40 -11.87 7.04 -12.72
CA PRO A 40 -12.93 6.88 -13.71
C PRO A 40 -14.07 6.01 -13.18
N PRO A 41 -15.33 6.28 -13.58
CA PRO A 41 -16.45 5.53 -13.07
C PRO A 41 -16.45 4.10 -13.62
N VAL A 42 -16.92 3.16 -12.80
CA VAL A 42 -17.23 1.78 -13.22
C VAL A 42 -18.64 1.40 -12.80
N ASP A 43 -19.24 0.42 -13.48
CA ASP A 43 -20.48 -0.19 -13.01
C ASP A 43 -20.15 -1.36 -12.08
N VAL A 44 -20.82 -1.39 -10.92
CA VAL A 44 -20.64 -2.43 -9.90
C VAL A 44 -21.89 -3.31 -9.90
N PRO A 45 -21.79 -4.59 -10.29
CA PRO A 45 -22.93 -5.48 -10.30
C PRO A 45 -23.38 -5.81 -8.87
N ALA A 46 -24.64 -6.22 -8.73
CA ALA A 46 -25.14 -6.83 -7.51
C ALA A 46 -24.35 -8.09 -7.17
N ALA A 47 -24.21 -8.38 -5.88
CA ALA A 47 -23.85 -9.70 -5.40
C ALA A 47 -24.86 -10.72 -5.93
N GLY A 48 -24.36 -11.78 -6.56
CA GLY A 48 -25.17 -12.97 -6.84
C GLY A 48 -25.53 -13.70 -5.54
N SER A 49 -26.36 -14.74 -5.63
CA SER A 49 -26.76 -15.54 -4.48
C SER A 49 -25.56 -16.20 -3.78
N GLY A 50 -25.13 -15.61 -2.66
CA GLY A 50 -24.14 -16.17 -1.72
C GLY A 50 -22.69 -15.72 -1.91
N GLY A 51 -22.39 -14.73 -2.75
CA GLY A 51 -21.01 -14.30 -3.05
C GLY A 51 -20.77 -12.80 -3.04
N GLU A 52 -19.52 -12.38 -3.25
CA GLU A 52 -19.16 -10.98 -3.44
C GLU A 52 -18.94 -10.66 -4.93
N ALA A 53 -19.46 -9.54 -5.39
CA ALA A 53 -19.20 -9.00 -6.73
C ALA A 53 -17.95 -8.11 -6.69
N MET A 54 -16.87 -8.63 -7.27
CA MET A 54 -15.56 -7.98 -7.31
C MET A 54 -15.37 -7.16 -8.59
N VAL A 55 -15.06 -5.87 -8.42
CA VAL A 55 -14.83 -4.94 -9.54
C VAL A 55 -13.63 -4.06 -9.26
N GLY A 56 -12.62 -4.15 -10.11
CA GLY A 56 -11.49 -3.23 -10.07
C GLY A 56 -11.68 -2.02 -10.99
N PHE A 57 -11.00 -0.94 -10.62
CA PHE A 57 -10.91 0.28 -11.40
C PHE A 57 -9.67 0.22 -12.29
N PRO A 58 -9.68 0.92 -13.44
CA PRO A 58 -8.45 1.07 -14.21
C PRO A 58 -7.41 1.78 -13.36
N LEU A 59 -6.17 1.29 -13.40
CA LEU A 59 -5.03 1.99 -12.85
C LEU A 59 -4.86 3.35 -13.55
N CYS A 60 -4.73 4.43 -12.79
CA CYS A 60 -4.70 5.77 -13.33
C CYS A 60 -3.44 6.53 -12.97
N GLU A 61 -2.94 7.33 -13.91
CA GLU A 61 -2.00 8.40 -13.65
C GLU A 61 -2.72 9.55 -12.92
N VAL A 62 -2.08 10.09 -11.88
CA VAL A 62 -2.51 11.28 -11.16
C VAL A 62 -1.43 12.34 -11.32
N LEU A 63 -1.81 13.52 -11.79
CA LEU A 63 -0.91 14.68 -11.83
C LEU A 63 -1.23 15.61 -10.66
N VAL A 64 -0.24 15.85 -9.79
CA VAL A 64 -0.41 16.76 -8.66
C VAL A 64 -0.51 18.22 -9.15
N PRO A 65 -1.59 18.95 -8.88
CA PRO A 65 -1.84 20.28 -9.44
C PRO A 65 -1.24 21.42 -8.62
N VAL A 66 -0.85 21.17 -7.37
CA VAL A 66 -0.40 22.20 -6.41
C VAL A 66 0.72 21.68 -5.53
N ASP A 67 1.61 22.58 -5.11
CA ASP A 67 2.56 22.26 -4.05
C ASP A 67 1.82 22.16 -2.71
N ALA A 68 1.95 21.03 -2.05
CA ALA A 68 1.13 20.66 -0.91
C ALA A 68 1.94 19.88 0.13
N SER A 69 1.58 20.03 1.39
CA SER A 69 1.96 19.11 2.46
C SER A 69 0.71 18.41 2.99
N LEU A 70 0.51 17.15 2.62
CA LEU A 70 -0.67 16.38 3.00
C LEU A 70 -0.61 15.98 4.47
N HIS A 71 -1.69 16.21 5.20
CA HIS A 71 -1.77 15.85 6.62
C HIS A 71 -3.02 15.01 6.95
N SER A 72 -3.91 14.79 5.97
CA SER A 72 -5.06 13.91 6.13
C SER A 72 -5.43 13.25 4.81
N ALA A 73 -5.90 12.01 4.88
CA ALA A 73 -6.35 11.21 3.76
C ALA A 73 -7.56 10.37 4.16
N ARG A 74 -8.59 10.31 3.31
CA ARG A 74 -9.71 9.37 3.42
C ARG A 74 -10.19 8.94 2.04
N VAL A 75 -10.63 7.69 1.93
CA VAL A 75 -11.23 7.18 0.70
C VAL A 75 -12.75 7.25 0.83
N GLU A 76 -13.43 7.68 -0.22
CA GLU A 76 -14.88 7.69 -0.33
C GLU A 76 -15.31 6.90 -1.57
N VAL A 77 -16.40 6.14 -1.44
CA VAL A 77 -17.08 5.49 -2.57
C VAL A 77 -18.37 6.27 -2.83
N VAL A 78 -18.60 6.68 -4.07
CA VAL A 78 -19.80 7.45 -4.45
C VAL A 78 -20.42 6.91 -5.74
N ASP A 79 -21.74 6.99 -5.88
CA ASP A 79 -22.42 6.64 -7.13
C ASP A 79 -22.42 7.80 -8.14
N GLY A 80 -22.99 7.57 -9.33
CA GLY A 80 -23.07 8.56 -10.40
C GLY A 80 -23.86 9.83 -10.07
N SER A 81 -24.66 9.82 -9.00
CA SER A 81 -25.37 11.01 -8.49
C SER A 81 -24.56 11.80 -7.44
N GLY A 82 -23.40 11.27 -7.04
CA GLY A 82 -22.57 11.82 -5.98
C GLY A 82 -22.98 11.38 -4.57
N ARG A 83 -23.97 10.47 -4.45
CA ARG A 83 -24.37 9.91 -3.15
C ARG A 83 -23.28 8.96 -2.66
N ARG A 84 -22.89 9.09 -1.39
CA ARG A 84 -21.95 8.19 -0.73
C ARG A 84 -22.54 6.79 -0.61
N LEU A 85 -21.75 5.81 -1.02
CA LEU A 85 -22.02 4.40 -0.84
C LEU A 85 -21.33 3.87 0.44
N PRO A 86 -21.73 2.70 0.94
CA PRO A 86 -21.09 2.08 2.11
C PRO A 86 -19.57 1.97 1.94
N HIS A 87 -18.81 2.36 2.97
CA HIS A 87 -17.33 2.27 2.96
C HIS A 87 -16.85 0.81 2.91
N GLU A 88 -17.68 -0.10 3.42
CA GLU A 88 -17.47 -1.54 3.44
C GLU A 88 -17.29 -2.13 2.04
N MET A 89 -17.79 -1.43 1.00
CA MET A 89 -17.56 -1.80 -0.39
C MET A 89 -16.08 -1.66 -0.81
N LEU A 90 -15.29 -0.85 -0.11
CA LEU A 90 -13.88 -0.66 -0.41
C LEU A 90 -13.09 -1.92 -0.09
N HIS A 91 -12.63 -2.63 -1.12
CA HIS A 91 -11.75 -3.78 -0.92
C HIS A 91 -10.30 -3.33 -0.77
N HIS A 92 -9.79 -2.55 -1.72
CA HIS A 92 -8.51 -1.87 -1.58
C HIS A 92 -8.45 -0.59 -2.43
N PHE A 93 -7.66 0.37 -1.99
CA PHE A 93 -7.24 1.56 -2.71
C PHE A 93 -5.75 1.74 -2.48
N ASN A 94 -4.99 1.97 -3.55
CA ASN A 94 -3.56 2.22 -3.49
C ASN A 94 -3.22 3.54 -4.19
N LEU A 95 -2.34 4.31 -3.56
CA LEU A 95 -1.66 5.45 -4.16
C LEU A 95 -0.16 5.22 -4.03
N SER A 96 0.57 5.27 -5.14
CA SER A 96 2.02 5.11 -5.17
C SER A 96 2.69 6.22 -5.96
N ASP A 97 3.93 6.51 -5.61
CA ASP A 97 4.81 7.41 -6.32
C ASP A 97 5.88 6.57 -7.04
N PRO A 98 5.83 6.50 -8.38
CA PRO A 98 6.79 5.70 -9.15
C PRO A 98 8.15 6.39 -9.31
N GLU A 99 8.31 7.66 -8.95
CA GLU A 99 9.54 8.42 -9.15
C GLU A 99 10.41 8.46 -7.89
N HIS A 100 9.77 8.34 -6.71
CA HIS A 100 10.46 8.22 -5.44
C HIS A 100 10.58 6.76 -4.99
N ARG A 101 11.71 6.44 -4.35
CA ARG A 101 12.00 5.09 -3.88
C ARG A 101 11.27 4.79 -2.57
N GLU A 102 10.82 3.56 -2.37
CA GLU A 102 10.44 3.04 -1.05
C GLU A 102 11.63 3.10 -0.07
N LEU A 103 11.39 3.13 1.24
CA LEU A 103 12.47 3.29 2.21
C LEU A 103 13.41 2.08 2.26
N PHE A 104 12.83 0.86 2.23
CA PHE A 104 13.56 -0.39 2.47
C PHE A 104 13.88 -1.19 1.19
N LEU A 105 13.22 -0.89 0.08
CA LEU A 105 13.40 -1.58 -1.20
C LEU A 105 13.61 -0.58 -2.35
N PRO A 106 14.37 -0.94 -3.40
CA PRO A 106 14.50 -0.14 -4.61
C PRO A 106 13.28 -0.30 -5.52
N ILE A 107 12.10 0.03 -5.02
CA ILE A 107 10.81 0.04 -5.75
C ILE A 107 10.15 1.41 -5.60
N GLY A 108 9.02 1.65 -6.28
CA GLY A 108 8.24 2.88 -6.11
C GLY A 108 7.71 3.03 -4.68
N LEU A 109 7.64 4.27 -4.20
CA LEU A 109 7.17 4.60 -2.87
C LEU A 109 5.65 4.37 -2.76
N HIS A 110 5.23 3.54 -1.79
CA HIS A 110 3.81 3.35 -1.50
C HIS A 110 3.31 4.48 -0.59
N LEU A 111 2.50 5.38 -1.13
CA LEU A 111 2.03 6.55 -0.39
C LEU A 111 0.85 6.24 0.53
N LEU A 112 -0.08 5.40 0.07
CA LEU A 112 -1.28 5.05 0.81
C LEU A 112 -1.80 3.69 0.34
N ALA A 113 -2.18 2.85 1.30
CA ALA A 113 -3.06 1.71 1.09
C ALA A 113 -4.26 1.86 2.03
N ALA A 114 -5.47 1.62 1.53
CA ALA A 114 -6.70 1.70 2.31
C ALA A 114 -7.69 0.61 1.92
N SER A 115 -8.37 0.02 2.91
CA SER A 115 -9.44 -0.97 2.76
C SER A 115 -10.67 -0.56 3.57
N ARG A 116 -11.70 -1.41 3.61
CA ARG A 116 -12.84 -1.28 4.53
C ARG A 116 -12.44 -1.09 6.00
N GLU A 117 -11.30 -1.62 6.44
CA GLU A 117 -10.81 -1.46 7.82
C GLU A 117 -10.01 -0.18 8.05
N THR A 118 -9.72 0.60 7.00
CA THR A 118 -8.84 1.78 7.09
C THR A 118 -9.67 3.04 7.37
N PRO A 119 -9.56 3.64 8.58
CA PRO A 119 -10.22 4.91 8.87
C PRO A 119 -9.50 6.07 8.18
N ALA A 120 -10.08 7.28 8.28
CA ALA A 120 -9.38 8.49 7.88
C ALA A 120 -8.04 8.64 8.62
N ILE A 121 -6.96 8.80 7.87
CA ILE A 121 -5.61 9.02 8.41
C ILE A 121 -5.45 10.51 8.63
N THR A 122 -5.00 10.92 9.81
CA THR A 122 -4.73 12.33 10.12
C THR A 122 -3.51 12.47 11.02
N VAL A 123 -2.65 13.44 10.69
CA VAL A 123 -1.50 13.85 11.50
C VAL A 123 -1.58 15.33 11.88
N PRO A 124 -0.92 15.76 12.98
CA PRO A 124 -0.82 17.18 13.34
C PRO A 124 -0.25 18.04 12.21
N ARG A 125 -1.11 18.80 11.52
CA ARG A 125 -0.77 19.58 10.30
C ARG A 125 0.36 20.59 10.44
N LEU A 126 0.63 21.07 11.66
CA LEU A 126 1.73 22.01 11.92
C LEU A 126 3.08 21.31 12.10
N LEU A 127 3.07 20.02 12.43
CA LEU A 127 4.27 19.24 12.69
C LEU A 127 4.64 18.34 11.52
N PHE A 128 3.65 17.70 10.90
CA PHE A 128 3.87 16.61 9.98
C PHE A 128 3.06 16.80 8.70
N GLY A 129 3.69 16.54 7.56
CA GLY A 129 2.97 16.37 6.31
C GLY A 129 3.83 15.75 5.22
N LEU A 130 3.18 15.01 4.35
CA LEU A 130 3.77 14.42 3.15
C LEU A 130 3.90 15.49 2.08
N PRO A 131 5.13 15.90 1.70
CA PRO A 131 5.31 16.87 0.64
C PRO A 131 4.94 16.25 -0.72
N LEU A 132 4.08 16.94 -1.46
CA LEU A 132 3.85 16.72 -2.87
C LEU A 132 4.18 17.98 -3.66
N ALA A 133 4.87 17.82 -4.78
CA ALA A 133 5.21 18.90 -5.69
C ALA A 133 4.20 19.02 -6.82
N ARG A 134 3.92 20.24 -7.28
CA ARG A 134 3.17 20.45 -8.51
C ARG A 134 3.88 19.74 -9.68
N GLY A 135 3.10 19.01 -10.47
CA GLY A 135 3.60 18.24 -11.61
C GLY A 135 4.10 16.84 -11.28
N GLN A 136 4.18 16.48 -9.99
CA GLN A 136 4.53 15.12 -9.57
C GLN A 136 3.49 14.13 -10.09
N ARG A 137 3.99 13.00 -10.62
CA ARG A 137 3.17 11.92 -11.17
C ARG A 137 2.99 10.84 -10.12
N LEU A 138 1.75 10.47 -9.83
CA LEU A 138 1.40 9.37 -8.95
C LEU A 138 0.57 8.35 -9.71
N ILE A 139 0.42 7.16 -9.12
CA ILE A 139 -0.41 6.09 -9.65
C ILE A 139 -1.47 5.76 -8.62
N ALA A 140 -2.74 5.74 -9.03
CA ALA A 140 -3.86 5.38 -8.18
C ALA A 140 -4.66 4.22 -8.76
N GLY A 141 -5.05 3.28 -7.92
CA GLY A 141 -5.89 2.13 -8.29
C GLY A 141 -6.81 1.74 -7.15
N ALA A 142 -7.94 1.12 -7.48
CA ALA A 142 -8.89 0.67 -6.48
C ALA A 142 -9.63 -0.58 -6.91
N MET A 143 -10.20 -1.27 -5.93
CA MET A 143 -11.10 -2.38 -6.12
C MET A 143 -12.22 -2.32 -5.10
N LEU A 144 -13.42 -2.67 -5.55
CA LEU A 144 -14.62 -2.75 -4.75
C LEU A 144 -15.09 -4.20 -4.68
N ALA A 145 -15.67 -4.54 -3.52
CA ALA A 145 -16.40 -5.78 -3.27
C ALA A 145 -17.83 -5.40 -2.89
N ASN A 146 -18.81 -5.77 -3.71
CA ASN A 146 -20.22 -5.57 -3.38
C ASN A 146 -20.82 -6.87 -2.85
N THR A 147 -21.32 -6.84 -1.62
CA THR A 147 -22.01 -7.95 -0.95
C THR A 147 -23.53 -7.83 -1.02
N SER A 148 -24.06 -6.70 -1.51
CA SER A 148 -25.50 -6.43 -1.57
C SER A 148 -26.12 -6.91 -2.88
N ASP A 149 -27.41 -7.22 -2.86
CA ASP A 149 -28.23 -7.54 -4.02
C ASP A 149 -28.54 -6.33 -4.93
N VAL A 150 -27.97 -5.16 -4.61
CA VAL A 150 -28.13 -3.92 -5.36
C VAL A 150 -26.94 -3.69 -6.28
N ALA A 151 -27.21 -3.47 -7.57
CA ALA A 151 -26.22 -3.01 -8.52
C ALA A 151 -26.11 -1.48 -8.49
N TYR A 152 -24.90 -0.96 -8.63
CA TYR A 152 -24.62 0.47 -8.65
C TYR A 152 -24.03 0.89 -10.00
N ARG A 153 -24.50 2.00 -10.54
CA ARG A 153 -24.01 2.53 -11.81
C ARG A 153 -23.07 3.72 -11.61
N ARG A 154 -22.06 3.80 -12.46
CA ARG A 154 -21.09 4.90 -12.51
C ARG A 154 -20.48 5.22 -11.15
N VAL A 155 -20.07 4.18 -10.42
CA VAL A 155 -19.42 4.29 -9.13
C VAL A 155 -18.04 4.88 -9.29
N HIS A 156 -17.70 5.87 -8.48
CA HIS A 156 -16.38 6.45 -8.38
C HIS A 156 -15.76 6.14 -7.02
N VAL A 157 -14.45 5.87 -7.03
CA VAL A 157 -13.62 5.90 -5.82
C VAL A 157 -12.86 7.22 -5.79
N ARG A 158 -12.94 7.92 -4.65
CA ARG A 158 -12.33 9.23 -4.41
C ARG A 158 -11.34 9.15 -3.25
N LEU A 159 -10.12 9.60 -3.44
CA LEU A 159 -9.21 9.92 -2.34
C LEU A 159 -9.35 11.40 -2.03
N VAL A 160 -9.85 11.72 -0.84
CA VAL A 160 -9.94 13.09 -0.32
C VAL A 160 -8.75 13.36 0.60
N LEU A 161 -7.98 14.38 0.24
CA LEU A 161 -6.75 14.79 0.91
C LEU A 161 -6.92 16.21 1.45
N HIS A 162 -6.51 16.44 2.70
CA HIS A 162 -6.34 17.80 3.22
C HIS A 162 -4.86 18.15 3.29
N TYR A 163 -4.54 19.38 2.92
CA TYR A 163 -3.16 19.83 2.77
C TYR A 163 -2.91 21.20 3.39
N VAL A 164 -1.64 21.44 3.69
CA VAL A 164 -1.09 22.78 3.91
C VAL A 164 -0.49 23.27 2.59
N PRO A 165 -0.83 24.47 2.09
CA PRO A 165 -0.24 25.02 0.87
C PRO A 165 1.29 25.13 0.95
N GLY A 166 1.97 24.90 -0.18
CA GLY A 166 3.40 25.10 -0.30
C GLY A 166 3.84 26.54 0.00
N GLY A 167 5.12 26.70 0.38
CA GLY A 167 5.72 28.00 0.71
C GLY A 167 5.49 28.47 2.15
N LEU A 168 4.72 27.72 2.95
CA LEU A 168 4.55 27.98 4.38
C LEU A 168 5.68 27.35 5.20
N PRO A 169 6.04 27.91 6.37
CA PRO A 169 7.12 27.38 7.20
C PRO A 169 6.73 26.12 7.99
N TRP A 170 5.46 25.68 7.88
CA TRP A 170 4.95 24.42 8.41
C TRP A 170 4.43 23.53 7.26
N PRO A 171 4.29 22.21 7.45
CA PRO A 171 4.65 21.44 8.64
C PRO A 171 6.15 21.48 8.94
N LEU A 172 6.50 21.45 10.24
CA LEU A 172 7.89 21.50 10.70
C LEU A 172 8.74 20.35 10.13
N TYR A 173 8.14 19.18 9.98
CA TYR A 173 8.77 17.97 9.47
C TYR A 173 8.07 17.48 8.20
N ARG A 174 8.88 17.19 7.19
CA ARG A 174 8.45 16.41 6.02
C ARG A 174 8.38 14.94 6.44
N THR A 175 7.23 14.32 6.23
CA THR A 175 7.00 12.92 6.60
C THR A 175 6.72 12.09 5.38
N TYR A 176 7.37 10.94 5.26
CA TYR A 176 7.15 9.98 4.19
C TYR A 176 6.58 8.69 4.77
N PRO A 177 5.62 8.05 4.08
CA PRO A 177 5.23 6.71 4.43
C PRO A 177 6.37 5.73 4.14
N TRP A 178 6.33 4.58 4.78
CA TRP A 178 7.19 3.46 4.49
C TRP A 178 6.47 2.16 4.81
N ALA A 179 6.89 1.07 4.18
CA ALA A 179 6.37 -0.25 4.48
C ALA A 179 7.46 -1.34 4.47
N ILE A 180 7.21 -2.42 5.21
CA ILE A 180 7.94 -3.68 5.16
C ILE A 180 6.92 -4.82 5.19
N ASP A 181 7.14 -5.87 4.39
CA ASP A 181 6.38 -7.11 4.45
C ASP A 181 7.33 -8.31 4.61
N VAL A 182 6.90 -9.36 5.33
CA VAL A 182 7.68 -10.59 5.50
C VAL A 182 7.89 -11.39 4.21
N GLN A 183 7.08 -11.13 3.18
CA GLN A 183 7.16 -11.68 1.82
C GLN A 183 7.79 -10.69 0.83
N TYR A 184 8.42 -9.61 1.30
CA TYR A 184 9.25 -8.77 0.43
C TYR A 184 10.41 -9.57 -0.22
N PRO A 185 10.84 -9.17 -1.43
CA PRO A 185 10.41 -7.96 -2.15
C PRO A 185 9.17 -8.13 -3.02
N LEU A 186 8.95 -9.29 -3.64
CA LEU A 186 7.94 -9.47 -4.69
C LEU A 186 6.72 -10.31 -4.29
N GLY A 187 6.67 -10.86 -3.08
CA GLY A 187 5.63 -11.82 -2.71
C GLY A 187 5.91 -13.23 -3.24
N ARG A 188 4.89 -14.08 -3.21
CA ARG A 188 4.97 -15.45 -3.74
C ARG A 188 5.25 -15.43 -5.25
N PRO A 189 6.21 -16.23 -5.75
CA PRO A 189 6.44 -16.38 -7.18
C PRO A 189 5.17 -16.82 -7.93
N GLY A 190 4.95 -16.27 -9.12
CA GLY A 190 3.79 -16.57 -9.97
C GLY A 190 2.58 -15.69 -9.67
N THR A 191 2.23 -15.48 -8.39
CA THR A 191 1.01 -14.72 -8.01
C THR A 191 1.30 -13.30 -7.53
N GLY A 192 2.51 -13.02 -7.03
CA GLY A 192 2.85 -11.73 -6.41
C GLY A 192 2.17 -11.49 -5.05
N SER A 193 1.41 -12.46 -4.55
CA SER A 193 0.70 -12.37 -3.26
C SER A 193 1.68 -12.14 -2.13
N LYS A 194 1.38 -11.18 -1.25
CA LYS A 194 2.13 -10.97 0.00
C LYS A 194 1.72 -11.95 1.10
N ALA A 195 0.75 -12.82 0.82
CA ALA A 195 0.38 -13.90 1.71
C ALA A 195 1.35 -15.10 1.59
N PHE A 196 1.31 -15.96 2.60
CA PHE A 196 2.02 -17.22 2.67
C PHE A 196 1.12 -18.29 3.28
N ASP A 197 1.42 -19.54 2.95
CA ASP A 197 0.68 -20.68 3.49
C ASP A 197 0.96 -20.89 4.98
N LEU A 198 -0.10 -21.22 5.71
CA LEU A 198 -0.07 -21.37 7.15
C LEU A 198 -0.33 -22.85 7.53
N PRO A 199 0.71 -23.64 7.84
CA PRO A 199 0.54 -25.00 8.33
C PRO A 199 -0.11 -25.02 9.72
N PRO A 200 -0.62 -26.17 10.21
CA PRO A 200 -1.09 -26.30 11.57
C PRO A 200 0.00 -25.98 12.60
N GLY A 201 -0.37 -25.28 13.68
CA GLY A 201 0.52 -24.92 14.78
C GLY A 201 1.28 -23.59 14.58
N HIS A 202 2.41 -23.47 15.26
CA HIS A 202 3.26 -22.28 15.26
C HIS A 202 3.95 -22.06 13.93
N THR A 203 3.90 -20.84 13.42
CA THR A 203 4.63 -20.41 12.21
C THR A 203 5.29 -19.06 12.44
N GLU A 204 6.55 -18.95 12.04
CA GLU A 204 7.27 -17.68 11.97
C GLU A 204 7.75 -17.40 10.55
N ARG A 205 7.56 -16.16 10.10
CA ARG A 205 8.13 -15.64 8.86
C ARG A 205 8.82 -14.33 9.14
N SER A 206 9.94 -14.07 8.47
CA SER A 206 10.65 -12.82 8.66
C SER A 206 11.32 -12.34 7.38
N TRP A 207 11.46 -11.02 7.29
CA TRP A 207 12.23 -10.35 6.26
C TRP A 207 13.18 -9.33 6.90
N GLU A 208 14.32 -9.09 6.26
CA GLU A 208 15.33 -8.15 6.76
C GLU A 208 15.79 -7.18 5.68
N GLY A 209 16.03 -5.94 6.07
CA GLY A 209 16.64 -4.94 5.21
C GLY A 209 17.13 -3.72 5.96
N SER A 210 17.62 -2.74 5.22
CA SER A 210 18.13 -1.48 5.75
C SER A 210 17.41 -0.32 5.08
N PRO A 211 17.09 0.77 5.81
CA PRO A 211 16.53 1.95 5.18
C PRO A 211 17.60 2.58 4.27
N ALA A 212 17.18 3.16 3.14
CA ALA A 212 18.10 3.85 2.24
C ALA A 212 18.71 5.13 2.83
N ILE A 213 18.00 5.76 3.77
CA ILE A 213 18.43 7.00 4.42
C ILE A 213 18.22 6.94 5.94
N PRO A 214 19.00 7.67 6.74
CA PRO A 214 18.77 7.77 8.18
C PRO A 214 17.56 8.66 8.49
N GLY A 215 16.90 8.38 9.60
CA GLY A 215 15.76 9.17 10.06
C GLY A 215 14.99 8.54 11.20
N THR A 216 13.79 9.04 11.46
CA THR A 216 13.00 8.71 12.64
C THR A 216 11.63 8.18 12.26
N ILE A 217 11.32 6.95 12.70
CA ILE A 217 9.98 6.38 12.63
C ILE A 217 9.10 7.04 13.70
N LEU A 218 8.05 7.74 13.28
CA LEU A 218 7.11 8.44 14.16
C LEU A 218 6.10 7.50 14.82
N GLY A 219 5.76 6.43 14.12
CA GLY A 219 4.75 5.47 14.49
C GLY A 219 4.53 4.49 13.34
N LEU A 220 3.91 3.37 13.66
CA LEU A 220 3.62 2.32 12.69
C LEU A 220 2.40 1.51 13.11
N GLY A 221 1.73 0.90 12.14
CA GLY A 221 0.70 -0.09 12.32
C GLY A 221 1.13 -1.41 11.67
N GLY A 222 0.31 -2.43 11.86
CA GLY A 222 0.53 -3.77 11.30
C GLY A 222 -0.66 -4.23 10.46
N HIS A 223 -0.43 -5.22 9.62
CA HIS A 223 -1.49 -6.00 8.99
C HIS A 223 -1.12 -7.49 9.07
N MET A 224 -2.09 -8.29 9.51
CA MET A 224 -2.00 -9.74 9.65
C MET A 224 -3.35 -10.33 9.25
N HIS A 225 -3.31 -11.54 8.70
CA HIS A 225 -4.48 -12.38 8.51
C HIS A 225 -4.85 -13.09 9.82
N ASP A 226 -5.97 -13.82 9.79
CA ASP A 226 -6.46 -14.65 10.90
C ASP A 226 -5.36 -15.56 11.48
N TYR A 227 -5.45 -15.83 12.78
CA TYR A 227 -4.46 -16.60 13.56
C TYR A 227 -3.11 -15.90 13.76
N GLY A 228 -2.98 -14.65 13.34
CA GLY A 228 -1.83 -13.79 13.65
C GLY A 228 -1.71 -13.53 15.15
N VAL A 229 -0.51 -13.70 15.70
CA VAL A 229 -0.21 -13.53 17.13
C VAL A 229 0.57 -12.25 17.38
N ALA A 230 1.59 -11.99 16.57
CA ALA A 230 2.42 -10.79 16.73
C ALA A 230 3.16 -10.39 15.46
N LEU A 231 3.46 -9.10 15.38
CA LEU A 231 4.52 -8.55 14.55
C LEU A 231 5.62 -7.98 15.44
N GLU A 232 6.87 -8.21 15.09
CA GLU A 232 8.04 -7.66 15.79
C GLU A 232 8.98 -6.98 14.79
N LEU A 233 9.31 -5.72 15.04
CA LEU A 233 10.37 -4.99 14.33
C LEU A 233 11.59 -4.89 15.23
N LYS A 234 12.70 -5.47 14.79
CA LYS A 234 13.95 -5.58 15.56
C LYS A 234 15.12 -4.98 14.79
N ASP A 235 15.94 -4.20 15.49
CA ASP A 235 17.29 -3.86 15.05
C ASP A 235 18.20 -5.06 15.32
N VAL A 236 18.60 -5.76 14.25
CA VAL A 236 19.40 -6.98 14.33
C VAL A 236 20.86 -6.65 14.63
N ALA A 237 21.33 -5.47 14.22
CA ALA A 237 22.70 -5.04 14.47
C ALA A 237 22.96 -4.83 15.97
N THR A 238 21.98 -4.32 16.71
CA THR A 238 22.11 -4.10 18.17
C THR A 238 21.34 -5.10 19.02
N GLY A 239 20.55 -5.99 18.42
CA GLY A 239 19.63 -6.89 19.11
C GLY A 239 18.42 -6.22 19.76
N ARG A 240 18.19 -4.92 19.53
CA ARG A 240 17.13 -4.13 20.20
C ARG A 240 15.80 -4.33 19.48
N VAL A 241 14.76 -4.77 20.20
CA VAL A 241 13.39 -4.74 19.70
C VAL A 241 12.92 -3.29 19.66
N LEU A 242 12.59 -2.79 18.47
CA LEU A 242 12.10 -1.42 18.28
C LEU A 242 10.61 -1.34 18.57
N TRP A 243 9.87 -2.38 18.19
CA TRP A 243 8.44 -2.48 18.39
C TRP A 243 7.98 -3.93 18.33
N ARG A 244 6.96 -4.24 19.14
CA ARG A 244 6.20 -5.49 19.05
C ARG A 244 4.72 -5.16 19.24
N GLY A 245 3.89 -5.63 18.33
CA GLY A 245 2.43 -5.43 18.37
C GLY A 245 1.69 -6.74 18.17
N ALA A 246 0.49 -6.83 18.73
CA ALA A 246 -0.42 -7.95 18.55
C ALA A 246 -1.73 -7.44 17.93
N PRO A 247 -2.37 -8.20 17.03
CA PRO A 247 -3.69 -7.86 16.54
C PRO A 247 -4.74 -8.02 17.65
N VAL A 248 -5.87 -7.35 17.49
CA VAL A 248 -7.10 -7.62 18.25
C VAL A 248 -7.85 -8.72 17.51
N THR A 249 -8.16 -9.82 18.18
CA THR A 249 -8.82 -10.97 17.56
C THR A 249 -10.12 -11.36 18.27
N ASP A 250 -11.03 -12.02 17.56
CA ASP A 250 -12.18 -12.71 18.16
C ASP A 250 -11.77 -14.05 18.80
N ALA A 251 -12.73 -14.75 19.41
CA ALA A 251 -12.50 -16.05 20.04
C ALA A 251 -12.18 -17.17 19.02
N ALA A 252 -12.51 -16.99 17.75
CA ALA A 252 -12.18 -17.91 16.65
C ALA A 252 -10.79 -17.64 16.06
N GLY A 253 -10.08 -16.60 16.53
CA GLY A 253 -8.77 -16.20 16.03
C GLY A 253 -8.84 -15.28 14.81
N ARG A 254 -10.02 -14.73 14.47
CA ARG A 254 -10.14 -13.78 13.37
C ARG A 254 -9.58 -12.42 13.75
N VAL A 255 -8.82 -11.80 12.85
CA VAL A 255 -8.28 -10.46 13.11
C VAL A 255 -9.37 -9.41 12.89
N LEU A 256 -9.64 -8.63 13.94
CA LEU A 256 -10.64 -7.55 13.92
C LEU A 256 -10.00 -6.20 13.65
N ALA A 257 -8.79 -5.97 14.17
CA ALA A 257 -8.05 -4.74 13.98
C ALA A 257 -6.57 -4.94 14.36
N PHE A 258 -5.71 -4.02 13.90
CA PHE A 258 -4.33 -3.94 14.37
C PHE A 258 -4.07 -2.56 15.00
N PRO A 259 -3.66 -2.47 16.28
CA PRO A 259 -3.43 -1.19 16.94
C PRO A 259 -2.29 -0.38 16.30
N LEU A 260 -2.50 0.92 16.11
CA LEU A 260 -1.47 1.86 15.69
C LEU A 260 -0.56 2.23 16.88
N ALA A 261 0.74 2.04 16.73
CA ALA A 261 1.74 2.52 17.68
C ALA A 261 2.21 3.93 17.30
N ARG A 262 2.23 4.84 18.28
CA ARG A 262 2.80 6.19 18.16
C ARG A 262 4.03 6.29 19.05
N PHE A 263 5.16 6.70 18.46
CA PHE A 263 6.43 6.81 19.18
C PHE A 263 6.79 8.25 19.54
N TYR A 264 6.26 9.22 18.79
CA TYR A 264 6.44 10.63 19.10
C TYR A 264 5.70 11.05 20.38
N SER A 265 6.30 11.97 21.12
CA SER A 265 5.74 12.63 22.29
C SER A 265 6.40 14.00 22.45
N TRP A 266 6.02 14.76 23.48
CA TRP A 266 6.68 16.02 23.83
C TRP A 266 8.21 15.95 24.09
N ARG A 267 8.79 14.76 24.26
CA ARG A 267 10.19 14.53 24.68
C ARG A 267 11.04 13.84 23.62
N ARG A 268 10.41 13.22 22.61
CA ARG A 268 11.09 12.47 21.56
C ARG A 268 10.26 12.44 20.30
N LEU A 269 10.93 12.52 19.15
CA LEU A 269 10.28 12.47 17.84
C LEU A 269 9.88 11.04 17.44
N GLY A 270 10.57 10.02 17.93
CA GLY A 270 10.23 8.63 17.62
C GLY A 270 11.42 7.69 17.77
N VAL A 271 11.44 6.63 16.96
CA VAL A 271 12.50 5.62 16.94
C VAL A 271 13.44 5.91 15.78
N HIS A 272 14.69 6.23 16.09
CA HIS A 272 15.71 6.51 15.10
C HIS A 272 16.27 5.22 14.46
N VAL A 273 16.44 5.22 13.13
CA VAL A 273 16.99 4.14 12.33
C VAL A 273 18.03 4.67 11.33
N VAL A 274 19.03 3.84 10.99
CA VAL A 274 20.16 4.23 10.14
C VAL A 274 20.47 3.16 9.08
N PRO A 275 20.99 3.54 7.90
CA PRO A 275 21.30 2.58 6.82
C PRO A 275 22.36 1.54 7.19
N ALA A 276 23.24 1.86 8.13
CA ALA A 276 24.30 0.95 8.58
C ALA A 276 23.77 -0.27 9.37
N HIS A 277 22.52 -0.22 9.84
CA HIS A 277 21.89 -1.30 10.61
C HIS A 277 20.95 -2.12 9.72
N ARG A 278 20.77 -3.40 10.09
CA ARG A 278 19.75 -4.28 9.49
C ARG A 278 18.57 -4.41 10.45
N TYR A 279 17.37 -4.25 9.91
CA TYR A 279 16.11 -4.34 10.63
C TYR A 279 15.33 -5.55 10.14
N ARG A 280 14.80 -6.34 11.07
CA ARG A 280 13.99 -7.52 10.80
C ARG A 280 12.55 -7.27 11.19
N LEU A 281 11.63 -7.51 10.26
CA LEU A 281 10.23 -7.73 10.57
C LEU A 281 10.00 -9.23 10.72
N THR A 282 9.40 -9.65 11.83
CA THR A 282 8.96 -11.03 12.06
C THR A 282 7.44 -11.06 12.28
N ALA A 283 6.75 -11.94 11.57
CA ALA A 283 5.36 -12.28 11.81
C ALA A 283 5.25 -13.65 12.47
N VAL A 284 4.45 -13.72 13.53
CA VAL A 284 4.22 -14.92 14.35
C VAL A 284 2.76 -15.31 14.25
N TYR A 285 2.50 -16.58 13.95
CA TYR A 285 1.16 -17.14 13.79
C TYR A 285 0.99 -18.41 14.63
N GLU A 286 -0.25 -18.67 15.05
CA GLU A 286 -0.65 -19.91 15.74
C GLU A 286 -1.92 -20.47 15.13
N ASN A 287 -1.78 -21.39 14.17
CA ASN A 287 -2.90 -22.00 13.48
C ASN A 287 -3.49 -23.18 14.27
N ARG A 288 -4.55 -22.89 15.02
CA ARG A 288 -5.25 -23.86 15.89
C ARG A 288 -6.26 -24.75 15.16
N THR A 289 -6.44 -24.58 13.86
CA THR A 289 -7.47 -25.32 13.10
C THR A 289 -7.14 -26.80 12.89
N GLY A 290 -5.87 -27.17 13.06
CA GLY A 290 -5.38 -28.50 12.70
C GLY A 290 -5.29 -28.74 11.19
N ARG A 291 -5.54 -27.71 10.36
CA ARG A 291 -5.55 -27.80 8.89
C ARG A 291 -4.54 -26.84 8.27
N TYR A 292 -4.05 -27.21 7.09
CA TYR A 292 -3.25 -26.30 6.26
C TYR A 292 -4.15 -25.21 5.69
N ILE A 293 -3.75 -23.95 5.81
CA ILE A 293 -4.50 -22.81 5.28
C ILE A 293 -3.66 -22.18 4.17
N ARG A 294 -4.13 -22.32 2.93
CA ARG A 294 -3.48 -21.70 1.77
C ARG A 294 -3.62 -20.18 1.87
N ASP A 295 -2.51 -19.45 1.68
CA ASP A 295 -2.43 -17.99 1.80
C ASP A 295 -3.03 -17.44 3.12
N GLY A 296 -2.98 -18.26 4.16
CA GLY A 296 -3.58 -17.96 5.47
C GLY A 296 -2.79 -16.95 6.30
N GLY A 297 -1.52 -16.69 5.99
CA GLY A 297 -0.68 -15.74 6.72
C GLY A 297 -0.26 -14.55 5.88
N MET A 298 -0.18 -13.37 6.50
CA MET A 298 0.45 -12.15 5.96
C MET A 298 1.15 -11.38 7.10
N GLY A 299 2.20 -10.63 6.80
CA GLY A 299 2.88 -9.87 7.85
C GLY A 299 3.47 -8.59 7.31
N ALA A 300 2.73 -7.50 7.42
CA ALA A 300 3.17 -6.19 6.96
C ALA A 300 3.18 -5.18 8.09
N VAL A 301 4.14 -4.25 8.06
CA VAL A 301 4.09 -3.02 8.85
C VAL A 301 4.20 -1.83 7.91
N ALA A 302 3.48 -0.76 8.22
CA ALA A 302 3.60 0.52 7.54
C ALA A 302 3.56 1.64 8.56
N GLY A 303 4.23 2.75 8.27
CA GLY A 303 4.34 3.85 9.22
C GLY A 303 4.72 5.17 8.58
N LEU A 304 5.02 6.15 9.43
CA LEU A 304 5.51 7.46 9.02
C LEU A 304 6.95 7.65 9.46
N PHE A 305 7.74 8.27 8.58
CA PHE A 305 9.17 8.49 8.74
C PHE A 305 9.52 9.95 8.49
N VAL A 306 10.38 10.51 9.33
CA VAL A 306 11.00 11.82 9.14
C VAL A 306 12.46 11.62 8.80
N PRO A 307 12.92 12.00 7.60
CA PRO A 307 14.35 12.02 7.28
C PRO A 307 15.14 12.88 8.26
N ASP A 308 16.37 12.46 8.55
CA ASP A 308 17.29 13.32 9.29
C ASP A 308 17.53 14.65 8.57
N ARG A 309 17.94 15.67 9.33
CA ARG A 309 18.22 16.99 8.76
C ARG A 309 19.33 16.88 7.70
N GLY A 310 19.01 17.30 6.48
CA GLY A 310 19.93 17.25 5.34
C GLY A 310 19.85 15.96 4.52
N ALA A 311 19.14 14.93 4.98
CA ALA A 311 18.84 13.76 4.17
C ALA A 311 17.72 14.08 3.16
N ALA A 312 17.96 13.76 1.90
CA ALA A 312 16.95 13.82 0.85
C ALA A 312 16.27 12.46 0.69
N TRP A 313 14.97 12.45 0.40
CA TRP A 313 14.29 11.20 0.05
C TRP A 313 14.86 10.66 -1.28
N PRO A 314 15.25 9.38 -1.35
CA PRO A 314 15.88 8.83 -2.55
C PRO A 314 14.89 8.78 -3.73
N ALA A 315 15.40 9.12 -4.92
CA ALA A 315 14.73 8.80 -6.17
C ALA A 315 14.83 7.29 -6.46
N VAL A 316 13.89 6.77 -7.24
CA VAL A 316 13.99 5.38 -7.72
C VAL A 316 15.01 5.27 -8.85
N ASP A 317 15.71 4.14 -8.92
CA ASP A 317 16.48 3.77 -10.11
C ASP A 317 15.55 3.02 -11.07
N THR A 318 15.14 3.66 -12.16
CA THR A 318 14.21 3.07 -13.14
C THR A 318 14.84 1.92 -13.94
N SER A 319 16.16 1.75 -13.87
CA SER A 319 16.88 0.62 -14.46
C SER A 319 16.98 -0.59 -13.53
N ASP A 320 16.63 -0.45 -12.25
CA ASP A 320 16.63 -1.55 -11.29
C ASP A 320 15.59 -2.61 -11.69
N THR A 321 16.07 -3.86 -11.83
CA THR A 321 15.21 -4.99 -12.25
C THR A 321 14.08 -5.27 -11.26
N LEU A 322 14.28 -5.00 -9.97
CA LEU A 322 13.24 -5.16 -8.96
C LEU A 322 12.17 -4.08 -9.11
N TYR A 323 12.57 -2.82 -9.32
CA TYR A 323 11.64 -1.74 -9.65
C TYR A 323 10.80 -2.08 -10.89
N GLN A 324 11.43 -2.51 -11.98
CA GLN A 324 10.73 -2.84 -13.22
C GLN A 324 9.72 -3.98 -13.03
N ARG A 325 10.09 -5.01 -12.26
CA ARG A 325 9.20 -6.15 -11.96
C ARG A 325 8.04 -5.74 -11.08
N ASP A 326 8.29 -4.94 -10.05
CA ASP A 326 7.27 -4.42 -9.13
C ASP A 326 6.29 -3.48 -9.84
N LEU A 327 6.81 -2.53 -10.63
CA LEU A 327 5.98 -1.64 -11.43
C LEU A 327 5.14 -2.43 -12.44
N ALA A 328 5.74 -3.39 -13.15
CA ALA A 328 4.99 -4.22 -14.09
C ALA A 328 3.94 -5.09 -13.38
N ALA A 329 4.20 -5.55 -12.15
CA ALA A 329 3.22 -6.26 -11.34
C ALA A 329 2.07 -5.34 -10.91
N THR A 330 2.37 -4.10 -10.52
CA THR A 330 1.37 -3.07 -10.19
C THR A 330 0.49 -2.71 -11.39
N ILE A 331 1.09 -2.55 -12.57
CA ILE A 331 0.35 -2.27 -13.81
C ILE A 331 -0.52 -3.48 -14.20
N ARG A 332 -0.01 -4.71 -14.06
CA ARG A 332 -0.80 -5.93 -14.33
C ARG A 332 -1.93 -6.12 -13.32
N SER A 333 -1.70 -5.91 -12.03
CA SER A 333 -2.74 -6.07 -11.01
C SER A 333 -3.88 -5.05 -11.17
N GLY A 334 -3.58 -3.86 -11.71
CA GLY A 334 -4.56 -2.86 -12.11
C GLY A 334 -5.16 -3.03 -13.51
N SER A 335 -4.78 -4.09 -14.25
CA SER A 335 -5.29 -4.38 -15.60
C SER A 335 -6.47 -5.36 -15.57
N ALA A 336 -7.38 -5.22 -16.52
CA ALA A 336 -8.61 -6.03 -16.61
C ALA A 336 -8.37 -7.54 -16.78
N GLU A 337 -7.19 -7.97 -17.24
CA GLU A 337 -6.87 -9.37 -17.53
C GLU A 337 -6.72 -10.23 -16.26
N MET A 338 -6.13 -9.72 -15.18
CA MET A 338 -6.07 -10.44 -13.89
C MET A 338 -7.40 -10.37 -13.11
N MET A 339 -8.23 -9.36 -13.39
CA MET A 339 -9.61 -9.29 -12.86
C MET A 339 -10.51 -10.38 -13.45
N ALA A 340 -10.16 -10.93 -14.62
CA ALA A 340 -10.79 -12.11 -15.20
C ALA A 340 -10.28 -13.40 -14.55
N ASP A 341 -8.98 -13.52 -14.25
CA ASP A 341 -8.42 -14.70 -13.57
C ASP A 341 -8.91 -14.87 -12.13
N MET A 342 -9.04 -13.79 -11.35
CA MET A 342 -9.65 -13.87 -10.00
C MET A 342 -11.12 -14.32 -10.01
N ARG A 343 -11.86 -14.10 -11.11
CA ARG A 343 -13.22 -14.65 -11.28
C ARG A 343 -13.22 -16.16 -11.53
N MET A 344 -12.13 -16.72 -12.06
CA MET A 344 -12.02 -18.14 -12.36
C MET A 344 -11.52 -18.96 -11.16
N GLU A 345 -10.68 -18.38 -10.29
CA GLU A 345 -10.25 -19.06 -9.05
C GLU A 345 -11.39 -19.24 -8.03
N HIS A 346 -12.38 -18.33 -7.97
CA HIS A 346 -13.58 -18.50 -7.14
C HIS A 346 -14.58 -19.57 -7.66
N HIS A 347 -14.41 -20.06 -8.89
CA HIS A 347 -15.22 -21.14 -9.46
C HIS A 347 -14.56 -22.53 -9.38
N ALA A 348 -13.35 -22.61 -8.80
CA ALA A 348 -12.59 -23.84 -8.66
C ALA A 348 -12.36 -24.19 -7.18
N ASP A 349 -13.44 -24.37 -6.42
CA ASP A 349 -13.46 -25.33 -5.32
C ASP A 349 -14.90 -25.91 -5.19
N PRO A 350 -15.09 -27.24 -5.30
CA PRO A 350 -16.36 -27.91 -4.99
C PRO A 350 -16.66 -27.96 -3.49
#